data_AF-A0A2D7TQR3-F1
#
_entry.id   AF-A0A2D7TQR3-F1
#
_cell.length_a   1.000
_cell.length_b   1.000
_cell.length_c   1.000
_cell.angle_alpha   90.00
_cell.angle_beta   90.00
_cell.angle_gamma   90.00
#
_symmetry.space_group_name_H-M   'P 1'
#
loop_
_entity.id
_entity.type
_entity.pdbx_description
1 polymer ?
#
loop_
_entity_poly.entity_id
_entity_poly.type
_entity_poly.pdbx_seq_one_letter_code
_entity_poly.pdbx_strand_id
1 'polypeptide(L)' 'GSSRINFMEFLEVSERVRSHVEQTPLSLPERKLVFTISGGIYHSMAGFKSISDSLKISDQHLYNAKNKGRNRVEAK' A
#
# COMPACT_ATOMS: atom_id res chain seq x y z
N GLY A 1 -23.20 -6.62 -5.00
CA GLY A 1 -23.08 -6.92 -3.56
C GLY A 1 -21.72 -6.45 -3.11
N SER A 2 -21.67 -5.43 -2.24
CA SER A 2 -20.39 -4.90 -1.75
C SER A 2 -19.89 -5.85 -0.65
N SER A 3 -18.98 -6.76 -0.98
CA SER A 3 -18.28 -7.55 0.03
C SER A 3 -17.41 -6.59 0.83
N ARG A 4 -17.70 -6.43 2.13
CA ARG A 4 -16.84 -5.71 3.05
C ARG A 4 -15.56 -6.53 3.22
N ILE A 5 -14.49 -6.12 2.55
CA ILE A 5 -13.16 -6.72 2.69
C ILE A 5 -12.71 -6.53 4.14
N ASN A 6 -12.23 -7.58 4.81
CA ASN A 6 -11.70 -7.46 6.18
C ASN A 6 -10.26 -6.90 6.18
N PHE A 7 -9.73 -6.55 7.36
CA PHE A 7 -8.40 -5.94 7.43
C PHE A 7 -7.29 -6.83 6.87
N MET A 8 -7.35 -8.14 7.12
CA MET A 8 -6.33 -9.09 6.67
C MET A 8 -6.35 -9.26 5.16
N GLU A 9 -7.53 -9.39 4.56
CA GLU A 9 -7.69 -9.45 3.10
C GLU A 9 -7.20 -8.16 2.43
N PHE A 10 -7.49 -7.00 3.04
CA PHE A 10 -7.04 -5.71 2.53
C PHE A 10 -5.51 -5.55 2.61
N LEU A 11 -4.90 -5.99 3.71
CA LEU A 11 -3.45 -6.05 3.87
C LEU A 11 -2.81 -7.02 2.87
N GLU A 12 -3.39 -8.21 2.68
CA GLU A 12 -2.91 -9.21 1.73
C GLU A 12 -2.91 -8.66 0.29
N VAL A 13 -4.00 -8.01 -0.13
CA VAL A 13 -4.08 -7.37 -1.45
C VAL A 13 -3.03 -6.27 -1.60
N SER A 14 -2.81 -5.47 -0.55
CA SER A 14 -1.83 -4.38 -0.57
C SER A 14 -0.40 -4.91 -0.70
N GLU A 15 -0.04 -5.94 0.07
CA GLU A 15 1.26 -6.60 -0.01
C GLU A 15 1.46 -7.34 -1.34
N ARG A 16 0.40 -7.93 -1.91
CA ARG A 16 0.44 -8.53 -3.24
C ARG A 16 0.81 -7.52 -4.32
N VAL A 17 0.24 -6.30 -4.27
CA VAL A 17 0.61 -5.22 -5.19
C VAL A 17 2.06 -4.80 -5.00
N ARG A 18 2.51 -4.60 -3.75
CA ARG A 18 3.91 -4.25 -3.43
C ARG A 18 4.90 -5.29 -3.95
N SER A 19 4.64 -6.56 -3.66
CA SER A 19 5.47 -7.69 -4.07
C SER A 19 5.50 -7.85 -5.58
N HIS A 20 4.36 -7.68 -6.26
CA HIS A 20 4.31 -7.77 -7.71
C HIS A 20 5.15 -6.70 -8.39
N VAL A 21 5.12 -5.45 -7.89
CA VAL A 21 5.96 -4.36 -8.40
C VAL A 21 7.45 -4.67 -8.20
N GLU A 22 7.84 -5.10 -6.99
CA GLU A 22 9.22 -5.46 -6.69
C GLU A 22 9.76 -6.58 -7.61
N GLN A 23 8.92 -7.56 -7.93
CA GLN A 23 9.28 -8.71 -8.75
C GLN A 23 9.16 -8.45 -10.26
N THR A 24 8.64 -7.29 -10.67
CA THR A 24 8.39 -6.96 -12.08
C THR A 24 9.23 -5.76 -12.51
N PRO A 25 10.51 -5.98 -12.90
CA PRO A 25 11.33 -4.92 -13.47
C PRO A 25 10.67 -4.30 -14.71
N LEU A 26 10.71 -2.98 -14.81
CA LEU A 26 10.22 -2.27 -15.98
C LEU A 26 11.26 -2.40 -17.11
N SER A 27 10.86 -3.03 -18.21
CA SER A 27 11.67 -3.08 -19.43
C SER A 27 11.65 -1.74 -20.14
N LEU A 28 12.80 -1.08 -20.17
CA LEU A 28 13.07 0.09 -21.01
C LEU A 28 13.93 -0.36 -22.21
N PRO A 29 13.96 0.38 -23.34
CA PRO A 29 14.65 -0.04 -24.56
C PRO A 29 16.10 -0.49 -24.35
N GLU A 30 16.83 0.12 -23.42
CA GLU A 30 18.26 -0.13 -23.20
C GLU A 30 18.58 -0.70 -21.81
N ARG A 31 17.59 -0.84 -20.91
CA ARG A 31 17.83 -1.31 -19.54
C ARG A 31 16.58 -1.85 -18.87
N LYS A 32 16.78 -2.63 -17.80
CA LYS A 32 15.71 -2.97 -16.85
C LYS A 32 15.78 -2.02 -15.66
N LEU A 33 14.68 -1.35 -15.35
CA LEU A 33 14.54 -0.55 -14.14
C LEU A 33 13.90 -1.42 -13.06
N VAL A 34 14.68 -1.77 -12.04
CA VAL A 34 14.17 -2.39 -10.82
C VAL A 34 13.73 -1.27 -9.88
N PHE A 35 12.49 -1.32 -9.44
CA PHE A 35 11.93 -0.36 -8.50
C PHE A 35 10.97 -1.04 -7.53
N THR A 36 10.70 -0.35 -6.43
CA THR A 36 9.80 -0.83 -5.37
C THR A 36 8.82 0.27 -5.02
N ILE A 37 7.68 -0.10 -4.44
CA ILE A 37 6.74 0.84 -3.84
C ILE A 37 6.73 0.69 -2.31
N SER A 38 6.43 1.78 -1.61
CA SER A 38 6.03 1.75 -0.21
C SER A 38 4.55 2.13 -0.15
N GLY A 39 3.80 1.49 0.73
CA GLY A 39 2.37 1.72 0.90
C GLY A 39 2.03 2.14 2.32
N GLY A 40 1.10 3.06 2.45
CA GLY A 40 0.39 3.29 3.70
C GLY A 40 -1.07 3.02 3.46
N ILE A 41 -1.69 2.21 4.33
CA ILE A 41 -3.08 1.79 4.17
C ILE A 41 -3.91 2.20 5.37
N TYR A 42 -5.20 2.41 5.14
CA TYR A 42 -6.19 2.64 6.19
C TYR A 42 -7.45 1.83 5.91
N HIS A 43 -7.91 1.09 6.92
CA HIS A 43 -9.06 0.21 6.83
C HIS A 43 -9.98 0.47 8.03
N SER A 44 -11.29 0.49 7.79
CA SER A 44 -12.29 0.63 8.84
C SER A 44 -13.48 -0.27 8.59
N MET A 45 -13.74 -1.18 9.53
CA MET A 45 -14.96 -2.01 9.53
C MET A 45 -16.21 -1.21 9.95
N ALA A 46 -16.02 -0.14 10.73
CA ALA A 46 -17.10 0.76 11.17
C ALA A 46 -17.50 1.78 10.09
N GLY A 47 -16.82 1.78 8.96
CA GLY A 47 -16.98 2.78 7.91
C GLY A 47 -16.07 4.00 8.09
N PHE A 48 -16.02 4.83 7.06
CA PHE A 48 -15.19 6.04 7.03
C PHE A 48 -16.03 7.25 7.40
N LYS A 49 -15.60 8.03 8.40
CA LYS A 49 -16.27 9.31 8.74
C LYS A 49 -16.01 10.38 7.68
N SER A 50 -14.79 10.40 7.13
CA SER A 50 -14.34 11.35 6.12
C SER A 50 -13.27 10.69 5.26
N ILE A 51 -13.39 10.84 3.94
CA ILE A 51 -12.37 10.37 2.98
C ILE A 51 -11.07 11.15 3.19
N SER A 52 -11.15 12.45 3.50
CA SER A 52 -9.96 13.27 3.74
C SER A 52 -9.15 12.78 4.94
N ASP A 53 -9.83 12.43 6.05
CA ASP A 53 -9.14 11.90 7.23
C ASP A 53 -8.55 10.51 6.97
N SER A 54 -9.28 9.69 6.21
CA SER A 54 -8.81 8.37 5.79
C SER A 54 -7.53 8.46 4.96
N LEU A 55 -7.47 9.42 4.02
CA LEU A 55 -6.28 9.69 3.21
C LEU A 55 -5.13 10.23 4.05
N LYS A 56 -5.38 11.15 4.99
CA LYS A 56 -4.35 11.67 5.91
C LYS A 56 -3.69 10.55 6.72
N ILE A 57 -4.50 9.63 7.27
CA ILE A 57 -3.98 8.48 8.02
C ILE A 57 -3.16 7.56 7.10
N SER A 58 -3.69 7.26 5.91
CA SER A 58 -2.98 6.45 4.90
C SER A 58 -1.64 7.06 4.51
N ASP A 59 -1.59 8.39 4.33
CA ASP A 59 -0.36 9.12 3.98
C ASP A 59 0.65 9.12 5.14
N GLN A 60 0.18 9.26 6.38
CA GLN A 60 1.05 9.12 7.56
C GLN A 60 1.68 7.73 7.63
N HIS A 61 0.92 6.68 7.37
CA HIS A 61 1.46 5.32 7.29
C HIS A 61 2.46 5.16 6.13
N LEU A 62 2.22 5.81 4.98
CA LEU A 62 3.17 5.82 3.86
C LEU A 62 4.49 6.48 4.27
N TYR A 63 4.41 7.57 5.03
CA TYR A 63 5.59 8.22 5.60
C TYR A 63 6.35 7.28 6.55
N ASN A 64 5.63 6.56 7.42
CA ASN A 64 6.22 5.53 8.29
C ASN A 64 6.92 4.45 7.47
N ALA A 65 6.30 3.96 6.39
CA ALA A 65 6.88 2.94 5.53
C ALA A 65 8.21 3.41 4.92
N LYS A 66 8.25 4.67 4.46
CA LYS A 66 9.48 5.29 3.93
C LYS A 66 10.58 5.40 4.99
N ASN A 67 10.24 5.80 6.21
CA ASN A 67 11.20 5.99 7.30
C ASN A 67 11.71 4.67 7.90
N LYS A 68 10.90 3.60 7.86
CA LYS A 68 11.26 2.27 8.36
C LYS A 68 12.07 1.43 7.36
N GLY A 69 12.55 2.02 6.26
CA GLY A 69 13.39 1.34 5.27
C GLY A 69 12.74 1.08 3.91
N ARG A 70 11.59 1.70 3.63
CA ARG A 70 10.84 1.56 2.36
C ARG A 70 10.41 0.11 2.08
N ASN A 71 9.92 -0.12 0.86
CA ASN A 71 9.53 -1.41 0.31
C ASN A 71 8.68 -2.26 1.27
N ARG A 72 7.64 -1.64 1.84
CA ARG A 72 6.71 -2.26 2.79
C ARG A 72 5.36 -1.56 2.77
N VAL A 73 4.33 -2.24 3.26
CA VAL A 73 3.05 -1.63 3.61
C VAL A 73 2.99 -1.39 5.12
N GLU A 74 2.60 -0.19 5.53
CA GLU A 74 2.30 0.11 6.94
C GLU A 74 0.80 0.41 7.12
N ALA A 75 0.26 -0.01 8.25
CA ALA A 75 -1.10 0.28 8.69
C ALA A 75 -1.12 0.94 10.09
N LYS A 76 0.05 1.32 10.60
CA LYS A 76 0.28 1.89 11.94
C LYS A 76 1.50 2.81 11.99
#